data_AF-A0A2D0AGT6-F1
#
_entry.id   AF-A0A2D0AGT6-F1
#
_cell.length_a   1.000
_cell.length_b   1.000
_cell.length_c   1.000
_cell.angle_alpha   90.00
_cell.angle_beta   90.00
_cell.angle_gamma   90.00
#
_symmetry.space_group_name_H-M   'P 1'
#
loop_
_entity.id
_entity.type
_entity.pdbx_description
1 polymer ?
#
loop_
_entity_poly.entity_id
_entity_poly.type
_entity_poly.pdbx_seq_one_letter_code
_entity_poly.pdbx_strand_id
1 'polypeptide(L)'
;MFDHPVHPEIAEWFVTFGVAEVPYSVCSIDLTNEPPKHWFYQRNKLRPESLKLDLCIPSNGNWCVDLSRHDKLFNIQWRPNDDLRVESKQLRYRKLIKWPRLHSLMHFPLLVEQLEQCLEVGFLRHANFGARLLEPEALARNIKIREWLAPCADTMGWNRQFQQE
;
A
#
# COMPACT_ATOMS: atom_id res chain seq x y z
N MET A 1 -18.40 -17.28 -18.08
CA MET A 1 -18.17 -15.97 -17.46
C MET A 1 -17.98 -16.26 -15.98
N PHE A 2 -16.76 -16.18 -15.46
CA PHE A 2 -16.49 -16.51 -14.05
C PHE A 2 -16.77 -15.26 -13.23
N ASP A 3 -18.01 -15.11 -12.76
CA ASP A 3 -18.35 -14.17 -11.69
C ASP A 3 -17.66 -14.65 -10.42
N HIS A 4 -16.48 -14.11 -10.16
CA HIS A 4 -15.90 -14.22 -8.83
C HIS A 4 -16.72 -13.28 -7.93
N PRO A 5 -17.31 -13.78 -6.83
CA PRO A 5 -18.04 -12.92 -5.91
C PRO A 5 -17.07 -11.85 -5.40
N VAL A 6 -17.47 -10.60 -5.60
CA VAL A 6 -16.75 -9.44 -5.05
C VAL A 6 -16.72 -9.63 -3.55
N HIS A 7 -15.52 -9.69 -2.96
CA HIS A 7 -15.42 -9.77 -1.51
C HIS A 7 -16.10 -8.54 -0.89
N PRO A 8 -16.96 -8.71 0.14
CA PRO A 8 -17.77 -7.63 0.69
C PRO A 8 -16.96 -6.37 1.07
N GLU A 9 -15.74 -6.58 1.59
CA GLU A 9 -14.83 -5.50 1.98
C GLU A 9 -14.33 -4.67 0.78
N ILE A 10 -14.08 -5.30 -0.38
CA ILE A 10 -13.65 -4.57 -1.56
C ILE A 10 -14.81 -3.81 -2.19
N ALA A 11 -16.00 -4.41 -2.25
CA ALA A 11 -17.21 -3.70 -2.65
C ALA A 11 -17.45 -2.47 -1.76
N GLU A 12 -17.31 -2.64 -0.44
CA GLU A 12 -17.42 -1.53 0.53
C GLU A 12 -16.38 -0.44 0.26
N TRP A 13 -15.14 -0.80 -0.05
CA TRP A 13 -14.09 0.16 -0.41
C TRP A 13 -14.50 0.97 -1.66
N PHE A 14 -14.87 0.32 -2.76
CA PHE A 14 -15.30 0.98 -4.00
C PHE A 14 -16.49 1.92 -3.75
N VAL A 15 -17.50 1.45 -3.02
CA VAL A 15 -18.69 2.24 -2.69
C VAL A 15 -18.36 3.43 -1.79
N THR A 16 -17.59 3.20 -0.72
CA THR A 16 -17.22 4.25 0.24
C THR A 16 -16.50 5.39 -0.44
N PHE A 17 -15.52 5.06 -1.31
CA PHE A 17 -14.73 6.05 -2.02
C PHE A 17 -15.36 6.54 -3.33
N GLY A 18 -16.52 6.01 -3.74
CA GLY A 18 -17.17 6.40 -4.99
C GLY A 18 -16.31 6.09 -6.22
N VAL A 19 -15.53 5.01 -6.16
CA VAL A 19 -14.75 4.51 -7.29
C VAL A 19 -15.62 3.53 -8.07
N ALA A 20 -15.65 3.66 -9.40
CA ALA A 20 -16.41 2.74 -10.23
C ALA A 20 -15.85 1.32 -10.09
N GLU A 21 -16.74 0.38 -9.77
CA GLU A 21 -16.37 -1.03 -9.72
C GLU A 21 -16.25 -1.57 -11.14
N VAL A 22 -15.01 -1.78 -11.59
CA VAL A 22 -14.70 -2.31 -12.93
C VAL A 22 -14.15 -3.73 -12.78
N PRO A 23 -14.72 -4.74 -13.46
CA PRO A 23 -14.19 -6.09 -13.44
C PRO A 23 -12.71 -6.15 -13.85
N TYR A 24 -11.92 -6.93 -13.12
CA TYR A 24 -10.47 -7.08 -13.32
C TYR A 24 -9.65 -5.80 -13.07
N SER A 25 -10.26 -4.76 -12.51
CA SER A 25 -9.52 -3.57 -12.10
C SER A 25 -8.61 -3.86 -10.92
N VAL A 26 -7.53 -3.09 -10.86
CA VAL A 26 -6.61 -3.09 -9.74
C VAL A 26 -6.27 -1.65 -9.41
N CYS A 27 -6.37 -1.29 -8.14
CA CYS A 27 -5.81 -0.06 -7.58
C CYS A 27 -4.55 -0.42 -6.78
N SER A 28 -3.49 0.37 -6.86
CA SER A 28 -2.30 0.23 -6.02
C SER A 28 -1.90 1.57 -5.40
N ILE A 29 -1.54 1.55 -4.12
CA ILE A 29 -1.11 2.74 -3.37
C ILE A 29 0.27 2.44 -2.78
N ASP A 30 1.27 3.19 -3.22
CA ASP A 30 2.65 3.05 -2.79
C ASP A 30 3.01 4.15 -1.77
N LEU A 31 3.57 3.75 -0.62
CA LEU A 31 4.25 4.61 0.36
C LEU A 31 5.72 4.17 0.49
N THR A 32 6.65 5.12 0.52
CA THR A 32 8.08 4.84 0.55
C THR A 32 8.80 5.75 1.54
N ASN A 33 9.88 5.27 2.16
CA ASN A 33 10.74 6.11 3.02
C ASN A 33 11.86 6.83 2.23
N GLU A 34 11.88 6.63 0.91
CA GLU A 34 12.77 7.26 -0.06
C GLU A 34 11.92 7.89 -1.16
N PRO A 35 12.39 8.94 -1.86
CA PRO A 35 11.66 9.55 -2.96
C PRO A 35 11.16 8.50 -3.97
N PRO A 36 9.88 8.55 -4.43
CA PRO A 36 9.30 7.57 -5.35
C PRO A 36 10.19 7.29 -6.58
N LYS A 37 10.83 8.34 -7.12
CA LYS A 37 11.78 8.23 -8.25
C LYS A 37 12.92 7.22 -8.01
N HIS A 38 13.38 7.02 -6.77
CA HIS A 38 14.42 6.04 -6.44
C HIS A 38 13.91 4.62 -6.61
N TRP A 39 12.67 4.35 -6.19
CA TRP A 39 12.05 3.04 -6.33
C TRP A 39 11.71 2.68 -7.78
N PHE A 40 11.31 3.67 -8.59
CA PHE A 40 10.79 3.42 -9.94
C PHE A 40 11.81 3.64 -11.06
N TYR A 41 12.74 4.61 -10.92
CA TYR A 41 13.64 5.02 -12.01
C TYR A 41 15.13 5.06 -11.61
N GLN A 42 15.45 5.21 -10.33
CA GLN A 42 16.82 5.43 -9.83
C GLN A 42 17.17 4.47 -8.70
N ARG A 43 17.03 3.16 -8.94
CA ARG A 43 17.19 2.12 -7.90
C ARG A 43 18.58 2.08 -7.27
N ASN A 44 19.60 2.53 -7.98
CA ASN A 44 20.97 2.67 -7.48
C ASN A 44 21.11 3.73 -6.37
N LYS A 45 20.11 4.57 -6.15
CA LYS A 45 20.08 5.56 -5.05
C LYS A 45 19.39 5.04 -3.78
N LEU A 46 18.81 3.84 -3.82
CA LEU A 46 18.19 3.25 -2.65
C LEU A 46 19.29 2.79 -1.68
N ARG A 47 19.13 3.15 -0.41
CA ARG A 47 19.89 2.58 0.68
C ARG A 47 19.41 1.15 0.97
N PRO A 48 20.25 0.25 1.52
CA PRO A 48 19.84 -1.10 1.88
C PRO A 48 18.55 -1.15 2.74
N GLU A 49 18.41 -0.22 3.67
CA GLU A 49 17.27 -0.06 4.57
C GLU A 49 16.06 0.67 3.98
N SER A 50 16.08 1.01 2.68
CA SER A 50 14.93 1.63 2.03
C SER A 50 13.73 0.70 2.07
N LEU A 51 12.56 1.23 2.40
CA LEU A 51 11.29 0.54 2.53
C LEU A 51 10.28 1.03 1.48
N LYS A 52 9.51 0.08 0.97
CA LYS A 52 8.32 0.32 0.15
C LYS A 52 7.16 -0.46 0.76
N LEU A 53 6.07 0.23 1.04
CA LEU A 53 4.77 -0.32 1.42
C LEU A 53 3.82 -0.15 0.23
N ASP A 54 3.31 -1.25 -0.31
CA ASP A 54 2.42 -1.27 -1.47
C ASP A 54 1.09 -1.92 -1.08
N LEU A 55 0.01 -1.15 -1.12
CA LEU A 55 -1.34 -1.65 -0.97
C LEU A 55 -1.94 -1.91 -2.35
N CYS A 56 -2.20 -3.17 -2.67
CA CYS A 56 -2.85 -3.61 -3.90
C CYS A 56 -4.29 -4.06 -3.62
N ILE A 57 -5.24 -3.49 -4.37
CA ILE A 57 -6.68 -3.69 -4.22
C ILE A 57 -7.25 -4.16 -5.57
N PRO A 58 -7.21 -5.47 -5.86
CA PRO A 58 -7.86 -6.03 -7.03
C PRO A 58 -9.38 -6.15 -6.79
N SER A 59 -10.17 -5.94 -7.85
CA SER A 59 -11.65 -6.05 -7.79
C SER A 59 -12.15 -7.45 -7.39
N ASN A 60 -11.30 -8.48 -7.46
CA ASN A 60 -11.64 -9.85 -7.13
C ASN A 60 -11.55 -10.18 -5.62
N GLY A 61 -11.21 -9.19 -4.77
CA GLY A 61 -11.24 -9.36 -3.33
C GLY A 61 -9.93 -9.73 -2.64
N ASN A 62 -8.90 -10.10 -3.40
CA ASN A 62 -7.62 -10.55 -2.84
C ASN A 62 -6.66 -9.38 -2.63
N TRP A 63 -7.05 -8.40 -1.81
CA TRP A 63 -6.15 -7.30 -1.49
C TRP A 63 -4.89 -7.79 -0.77
N CYS A 64 -3.81 -7.04 -0.90
CA CYS A 64 -2.54 -7.34 -0.25
C CYS A 64 -1.84 -6.04 0.09
N VAL A 65 -1.35 -5.93 1.31
CA VAL A 65 -0.35 -4.92 1.67
C VAL A 65 1.00 -5.62 1.72
N ASP A 66 1.97 -5.16 0.96
CA ASP A 66 3.33 -5.68 0.90
C ASP A 66 4.32 -4.64 1.43
N LEU A 67 5.03 -4.97 2.51
CA LEU A 67 6.17 -4.20 3.00
C LEU A 67 7.46 -4.91 2.56
N SER A 68 8.21 -4.25 1.69
CA SER A 68 9.47 -4.75 1.17
C SER A 68 10.63 -3.82 1.57
N ARG A 69 11.76 -4.45 1.93
CA ARG A 69 13.04 -3.76 2.14
C ARG A 69 13.94 -3.97 0.92
N HIS A 70 14.65 -2.93 0.51
CA HIS A 70 15.44 -2.92 -0.72
C HIS A 70 16.49 -4.04 -0.80
N ASP A 71 17.22 -4.29 0.29
CA ASP A 71 18.21 -5.36 0.40
C ASP A 71 17.63 -6.77 0.58
N LYS A 72 16.30 -6.92 0.52
CA LYS A 72 15.57 -8.17 0.69
C LYS A 72 15.82 -8.85 2.05
N LEU A 73 16.18 -8.08 3.06
CA LEU A 73 16.38 -8.61 4.41
C LEU A 73 15.09 -9.19 5.00
N PHE A 74 13.95 -8.60 4.63
CA PHE A 74 12.62 -9.12 4.91
C PHE A 74 11.60 -8.68 3.85
N ASN A 75 10.49 -9.40 3.80
CA ASN A 75 9.25 -9.04 3.12
C ASN A 75 8.07 -9.46 4.02
N ILE A 76 7.12 -8.54 4.23
CA ILE A 76 5.94 -8.77 5.09
C ILE A 76 4.70 -8.54 4.25
N GLN A 77 3.71 -9.43 4.35
CA GLN A 77 2.46 -9.30 3.64
C GLN A 77 1.27 -9.43 4.57
N TRP A 78 0.34 -8.50 4.46
CA TRP A 78 -0.99 -8.58 5.08
C TRP A 78 -2.02 -8.85 4.00
N ARG A 79 -2.90 -9.81 4.26
CA ARG A 79 -3.93 -10.29 3.34
C ARG A 79 -5.26 -10.42 4.08
N PRO A 80 -6.39 -10.56 3.36
CA PRO A 80 -7.68 -10.88 3.95
C PRO A 80 -7.62 -12.04 4.95
N ASN A 81 -8.55 -12.04 5.91
CA ASN A 81 -8.69 -13.07 6.95
C ASN A 81 -7.52 -13.12 7.96
N ASP A 82 -6.88 -11.98 8.25
CA ASP A 82 -5.74 -11.88 9.18
C ASP A 82 -4.53 -12.77 8.79
N ASP A 83 -4.36 -13.02 7.49
CA ASP A 83 -3.19 -13.74 6.95
C ASP A 83 -1.99 -12.78 6.87
N LEU A 84 -1.21 -12.78 7.97
CA LEU A 84 0.09 -12.12 8.06
C LEU A 84 1.22 -13.10 7.69
N ARG A 85 1.97 -12.77 6.65
CA ARG A 85 3.15 -13.53 6.21
C ARG A 85 4.42 -12.74 6.44
N VAL A 86 5.40 -13.38 7.06
CA VAL A 86 6.70 -12.79 7.38
C VAL A 86 7.80 -13.64 6.75
N GLU A 87 8.41 -13.13 5.69
CA GLU A 87 9.56 -13.74 5.03
C GLU A 87 10.85 -13.00 5.45
N SER A 88 11.77 -13.69 6.13
CA SER A 88 13.10 -13.16 6.44
C SER A 88 14.05 -14.30 6.81
N LYS A 89 15.35 -14.09 6.63
CA LYS A 89 16.37 -14.99 7.14
C LYS A 89 16.81 -14.67 8.58
N GLN A 90 16.50 -13.49 9.11
CA GLN A 90 16.93 -13.10 10.45
C GLN A 90 15.84 -13.37 11.50
N LEU A 91 16.27 -13.93 12.64
CA LEU A 91 15.39 -14.25 13.77
C LEU A 91 14.65 -13.02 14.30
N ARG A 92 15.31 -11.85 14.29
CA ARG A 92 14.75 -10.55 14.70
C ARG A 92 13.41 -10.29 14.02
N TYR A 93 13.38 -10.29 12.68
CA TYR A 93 12.17 -9.99 11.91
C TYR A 93 11.13 -11.09 12.01
N ARG A 94 11.53 -12.36 12.18
CA ARG A 94 10.57 -13.47 12.28
C ARG A 94 9.87 -13.61 13.63
N LYS A 95 10.56 -13.28 14.73
CA LYS A 95 10.09 -13.63 16.09
C LYS A 95 10.14 -12.50 17.11
N LEU A 96 11.02 -11.51 16.93
CA LEU A 96 11.21 -10.46 17.94
C LEU A 96 10.37 -9.22 17.66
N ILE A 97 10.18 -8.90 16.37
CA ILE A 97 9.30 -7.81 15.96
C ILE A 97 7.85 -8.24 16.10
N LYS A 98 7.08 -7.46 16.86
CA LYS A 98 5.63 -7.60 16.97
C LYS A 98 4.97 -6.86 15.80
N TRP A 99 4.83 -7.55 14.68
CA TRP A 99 4.19 -6.99 13.49
C TRP A 99 2.72 -6.63 13.78
N PRO A 100 2.28 -5.41 13.41
CA PRO A 100 0.88 -5.02 13.54
C PRO A 100 -0.03 -5.95 12.74
N ARG A 101 -1.29 -6.07 13.17
CA ARG A 101 -2.32 -6.83 12.47
C ARG A 101 -3.19 -5.89 11.64
N LEU A 102 -3.57 -6.34 10.45
CA LEU A 102 -4.47 -5.60 9.56
C LEU A 102 -5.72 -6.44 9.32
N HIS A 103 -6.73 -6.22 10.16
CA HIS A 103 -8.01 -6.94 10.08
C HIS A 103 -8.92 -6.41 8.96
N SER A 104 -8.71 -5.17 8.54
CA SER A 104 -9.45 -4.56 7.44
C SER A 104 -8.58 -3.64 6.61
N LEU A 105 -8.79 -3.66 5.31
CA LEU A 105 -8.24 -2.72 4.33
C LEU A 105 -8.44 -1.26 4.76
N MET A 106 -9.59 -0.94 5.35
CA MET A 106 -9.91 0.43 5.78
C MET A 106 -8.96 0.95 6.88
N HIS A 107 -8.29 0.05 7.61
CA HIS A 107 -7.31 0.39 8.63
C HIS A 107 -5.89 0.58 8.09
N PHE A 108 -5.68 0.59 6.77
CA PHE A 108 -4.37 0.79 6.16
C PHE A 108 -3.60 2.03 6.70
N PRO A 109 -4.21 3.22 6.87
CA PRO A 109 -3.50 4.38 7.43
C PRO A 109 -2.96 4.13 8.84
N LEU A 110 -3.71 3.43 9.70
CA LEU A 110 -3.29 3.05 11.04
C LEU A 110 -2.12 2.05 11.01
N LEU A 111 -2.14 1.11 10.04
CA LEU A 111 -1.03 0.19 9.84
C LEU A 111 0.27 0.94 9.54
N VAL A 112 0.22 2.01 8.74
CA VAL A 112 1.41 2.82 8.42
C VAL A 112 2.03 3.39 9.70
N GLU A 113 1.23 4.05 10.53
CA GLU A 113 1.69 4.62 11.81
C GLU A 113 2.31 3.55 12.72
N GLN A 114 1.66 2.40 12.83
CA GLN A 114 2.16 1.28 13.64
C GLN A 114 3.49 0.73 13.10
N LEU A 115 3.67 0.69 11.78
CA LEU A 115 4.92 0.26 11.16
C LEU A 115 6.05 1.26 11.40
N GLU A 116 5.78 2.57 11.31
CA GLU A 116 6.74 3.62 11.63
C GLU A 116 7.26 3.49 13.06
N GLN A 117 6.35 3.29 14.02
CA GLN A 117 6.70 3.07 15.43
C GLN A 117 7.47 1.76 15.65
N CYS A 118 7.03 0.67 15.02
CA CYS A 118 7.58 -0.67 15.21
C CYS A 118 8.99 -0.82 14.62
N LEU A 119 9.27 -0.12 13.51
CA LEU A 119 10.53 -0.18 12.79
C LEU A 119 11.46 1.02 13.07
N GLU A 120 10.97 2.03 13.80
CA GLU A 120 11.66 3.30 14.03
C GLU A 120 12.07 3.98 12.72
N VAL A 121 11.12 4.05 11.77
CA VAL A 121 11.29 4.66 10.44
C VAL A 121 10.17 5.66 10.17
N GLY A 122 10.38 6.56 9.21
CA GLY A 122 9.32 7.43 8.68
C GLY A 122 9.11 7.18 7.20
N PHE A 123 7.87 6.98 6.77
CA PHE A 123 7.50 7.06 5.36
C PHE A 123 7.41 8.53 4.95
N LEU A 124 7.64 8.80 3.67
CA LEU A 124 7.31 10.10 3.11
C LEU A 124 5.79 10.27 3.18
N ARG A 125 5.33 11.47 3.56
CA ARG A 125 3.91 11.85 3.55
C ARG A 125 3.41 12.11 2.11
N HIS A 126 3.67 11.16 1.23
CA HIS A 126 3.33 11.16 -0.18
C HIS A 126 2.89 9.77 -0.61
N ALA A 127 1.63 9.61 -1.03
CA ALA A 127 1.12 8.36 -1.59
C ALA A 127 1.13 8.42 -3.12
N ASN A 128 1.63 7.36 -3.76
CA ASN A 128 1.63 7.27 -5.22
C ASN A 128 0.62 6.21 -5.70
N PHE A 129 -0.26 6.62 -6.61
CA PHE A 129 -1.29 5.76 -7.17
C PHE A 129 -0.84 5.11 -8.47
N GLY A 130 -1.04 3.80 -8.54
CA GLY A 130 -1.07 3.03 -9.77
C GLY A 130 -2.44 2.40 -9.95
N ALA A 131 -2.82 2.12 -11.19
CA ALA A 131 -4.04 1.38 -11.45
C ALA A 131 -4.00 0.63 -12.77
N ARG A 132 -4.89 -0.35 -12.89
CA ARG A 132 -5.21 -1.07 -14.12
C ARG A 132 -6.72 -1.03 -14.31
N LEU A 133 -7.17 -0.63 -15.51
CA LEU A 133 -8.59 -0.45 -15.87
C LEU A 133 -9.34 0.61 -15.03
N LEU A 134 -8.60 1.43 -14.29
CA LEU A 134 -9.06 2.64 -13.61
C LEU A 134 -8.06 3.75 -13.94
N GLU A 135 -8.47 5.00 -13.75
CA GLU A 135 -7.62 6.17 -13.96
C GLU A 135 -6.87 6.53 -12.66
N PRO A 136 -5.53 6.36 -12.59
CA PRO A 136 -4.75 6.66 -11.39
C PRO A 136 -4.88 8.13 -10.94
N GLU A 137 -5.01 9.05 -11.89
CA GLU A 137 -5.21 10.48 -11.63
C GLU A 137 -6.54 10.74 -10.92
N ALA A 138 -7.62 10.08 -11.34
CA ALA A 138 -8.93 10.21 -10.72
C ALA A 138 -8.92 9.68 -9.28
N LEU A 139 -8.17 8.60 -9.02
CA LEU A 139 -7.97 8.06 -7.66
C LEU A 139 -7.19 9.05 -6.78
N ALA A 140 -6.08 9.58 -7.28
CA ALA A 140 -5.23 10.53 -6.54
C ALA A 140 -5.96 11.85 -6.21
N ARG A 141 -6.89 12.28 -7.08
CA ARG A 141 -7.71 13.48 -6.89
C ARG A 141 -9.00 13.25 -6.08
N ASN A 142 -9.33 12.00 -5.77
CA ASN A 142 -10.55 11.68 -5.03
C ASN A 142 -10.46 12.17 -3.58
N ILE A 143 -11.34 13.10 -3.20
CA ILE A 143 -11.33 13.75 -1.88
C ILE A 143 -11.48 12.73 -0.75
N LYS A 144 -12.35 11.73 -0.89
CA LYS A 144 -12.57 10.72 0.15
C LYS A 144 -11.35 9.83 0.37
N ILE A 145 -10.66 9.46 -0.72
CA ILE A 145 -9.41 8.71 -0.64
C ILE A 145 -8.33 9.56 0.03
N ARG A 146 -8.27 10.87 -0.29
CA ARG A 146 -7.33 11.80 0.34
C ARG A 146 -7.58 11.95 1.83
N GLU A 147 -8.83 12.11 2.25
CA GLU A 147 -9.23 12.16 3.66
C GLU A 147 -8.87 10.88 4.40
N TRP A 148 -9.12 9.72 3.78
CA TRP A 148 -8.75 8.43 4.33
C TRP A 148 -7.23 8.27 4.51
N LEU A 149 -6.43 8.72 3.54
CA LEU A 149 -4.96 8.67 3.62
C LEU A 149 -4.32 9.82 4.41
N ALA A 150 -5.06 10.86 4.78
CA ALA A 150 -4.54 12.04 5.48
C ALA A 150 -3.68 11.73 6.73
N PRO A 151 -3.96 10.67 7.53
CA PRO A 151 -3.08 10.31 8.63
C PRO A 151 -1.63 10.01 8.20
N CYS A 152 -1.43 9.40 7.02
CA CYS A 152 -0.13 8.93 6.54
C CYS A 152 0.40 9.61 5.27
N ALA A 153 -0.40 10.45 4.60
CA ALA A 153 0.02 11.17 3.39
C ALA A 153 -0.62 12.56 3.28
N ASP A 154 0.19 13.56 2.95
CA ASP A 154 -0.25 14.95 2.71
C ASP A 154 -0.41 15.24 1.21
N THR A 155 0.44 14.60 0.40
CA THR A 155 0.49 14.81 -1.05
C THR A 155 0.19 13.50 -1.78
N MET A 156 -0.38 13.61 -2.98
CA MET A 156 -0.71 12.46 -3.82
C MET A 156 0.00 12.58 -5.17
N GLY A 157 0.55 11.47 -5.65
CA GLY A 157 1.11 11.34 -6.99
C GLY A 157 0.42 10.23 -7.75
N TRP A 158 0.59 10.19 -9.06
CA TRP A 158 0.15 9.08 -9.89
C TRP A 158 1.18 8.78 -10.97
N ASN A 159 1.02 7.64 -11.64
CA ASN A 159 1.97 7.14 -12.66
C ASN A 159 3.40 6.99 -12.13
N ARG A 160 3.58 6.82 -10.80
CA ARG A 160 4.89 6.65 -10.17
C ARG A 160 5.82 7.85 -10.39
N GLN A 161 5.24 9.01 -10.74
CA GLN A 161 5.90 10.30 -10.85
C GLN A 161 5.47 11.19 -9.68
N PHE A 162 6.37 12.08 -9.26
CA PHE A 162 6.04 13.15 -8.34
C PHE A 162 5.55 14.33 -9.19
N GLN A 163 4.30 14.77 -8.99
CA GLN A 163 3.79 15.98 -9.64
C GLN A 163 3.96 17.15 -8.66
N GLN A 164 4.57 18.24 -9.13
CA GLN A 164 4.53 19.50 -8.40
C GLN A 164 3.14 20.10 -8.63
N GLU A 165 2.46 20.51 -7.55
CA GLU A 165 1.22 21.29 -7.60
C GLU A 165 1.42 22.62 -8.34
#